data_AF-A0A257DAS0-F1
#
_entry.id   AF-A0A257DAS0-F1
#
_cell.length_a   1.000
_cell.length_b   1.000
_cell.length_c   1.000
_cell.angle_alpha   90.00
_cell.angle_beta   90.00
_cell.angle_gamma   90.00
#
_symmetry.space_group_name_H-M   'P 1'
#
loop_
_entity.id
_entity.type
_entity.pdbx_description
1 polymer ?
#
loop_
_entity_poly.entity_id
_entity_poly.type
_entity_poly.pdbx_seq_one_letter_code
_entity_poly.pdbx_strand_id
1 'polypeptide(L)'
;MSSPSVESIRESVQTTFWLAHLLEYMEQRGGAVDAQGYRDVVTRLQERLLGPLPDAALAAVLRTYPSAVEVFENLHYAHAGLSCASLECTVLSEVLAARLIGRVSERRPHRH
;
A
#
# COMPACT_ATOMS: atom_id res chain seq x y z
N MET A 1 2.61 -34.39 -17.81
CA MET A 1 3.13 -34.22 -16.43
C MET A 1 3.50 -32.76 -16.27
N SER A 2 2.81 -32.00 -15.44
CA SER A 2 3.15 -30.59 -15.19
C SER A 2 4.57 -30.52 -14.62
N SER A 3 5.41 -29.66 -15.18
CA SER A 3 6.78 -29.48 -14.69
C SER A 3 6.74 -28.85 -13.29
N PRO A 4 7.60 -29.28 -12.34
CA PRO A 4 7.58 -28.78 -10.95
C PRO A 4 7.72 -27.25 -10.84
N SER A 5 8.31 -26.61 -11.85
CA SER A 5 8.42 -25.14 -11.94
C SER A 5 7.08 -24.42 -12.14
N VAL A 6 6.17 -24.98 -12.94
CA VAL A 6 4.87 -24.32 -13.23
C VAL A 6 3.96 -24.36 -12.01
N GLU A 7 3.98 -25.47 -11.25
CA GLU A 7 3.20 -25.58 -10.02
C GLU A 7 3.72 -24.63 -8.94
N SER A 8 5.05 -24.56 -8.77
CA SER A 8 5.67 -23.62 -7.83
C SER A 8 5.34 -22.15 -8.17
N ILE A 9 5.32 -21.77 -9.45
CA ILE A 9 4.91 -20.42 -9.88
C ILE A 9 3.44 -20.18 -9.55
N ARG A 10 2.56 -21.15 -9.82
CA ARG A 10 1.13 -21.06 -9.51
C ARG A 10 0.89 -20.86 -8.01
N GLU A 11 1.53 -21.67 -7.18
CA GLU A 11 1.47 -21.56 -5.72
C GLU A 11 1.97 -20.19 -5.23
N SER A 12 3.07 -19.69 -5.80
CA SER A 12 3.61 -18.37 -5.48
C SER A 12 2.61 -17.26 -5.80
N VAL A 13 2.01 -17.30 -7.01
CA VAL A 13 1.00 -16.32 -7.42
C VAL A 13 -0.22 -16.38 -6.51
N GLN A 14 -0.73 -17.58 -6.22
CA GLN A 14 -1.90 -17.75 -5.35
C GLN A 14 -1.64 -17.24 -3.93
N THR A 15 -0.48 -17.56 -3.36
CA THR A 15 -0.07 -17.11 -2.03
C THR A 15 0.03 -15.58 -1.98
N THR A 16 0.61 -14.97 -3.02
CA THR A 16 0.72 -13.51 -3.12
C THR A 16 -0.66 -12.86 -3.17
N PHE A 17 -1.58 -13.40 -3.96
CA PHE A 17 -2.95 -12.88 -4.07
C PHE A 17 -3.70 -12.99 -2.74
N TRP A 18 -3.53 -14.09 -2.01
CA TRP A 18 -4.16 -14.30 -0.71
C TRP A 18 -3.61 -13.35 0.37
N LEU A 19 -2.29 -13.15 0.41
CA LEU A 19 -1.66 -12.21 1.34
C LEU A 19 -2.08 -10.76 1.04
N ALA A 20 -2.14 -10.37 -0.23
CA ALA A 20 -2.61 -9.04 -0.62
C ALA A 20 -4.08 -8.82 -0.25
N HIS A 21 -4.94 -9.82 -0.47
CA HIS A 21 -6.34 -9.77 -0.06
C HIS A 21 -6.49 -9.67 1.46
N LEU A 22 -5.73 -10.45 2.21
CA LEU A 22 -5.77 -10.44 3.67
C LEU A 22 -5.35 -9.08 4.23
N LEU A 23 -4.27 -8.50 3.69
CA LEU A 23 -3.83 -7.16 4.08
C LEU A 23 -4.91 -6.11 3.80
N GLU A 24 -5.47 -6.10 2.59
CA GLU A 24 -6.55 -5.18 2.19
C GLU A 24 -7.76 -5.29 3.14
N TYR A 25 -8.13 -6.52 3.50
CA TYR A 25 -9.21 -6.75 4.44
C TYR A 25 -8.90 -6.27 5.86
N MET A 26 -7.64 -6.37 6.30
CA MET A 26 -7.19 -5.84 7.60
C MET A 26 -7.27 -4.30 7.62
N GLU A 27 -6.79 -3.65 6.55
CA GLU A 27 -6.85 -2.19 6.38
C GLU A 27 -8.29 -1.65 6.38
N GLN A 28 -9.19 -2.31 5.64
CA GLN A 28 -10.60 -1.90 5.56
C GLN A 28 -11.37 -2.06 6.87
N ARG A 29 -10.96 -2.98 7.74
CA ARG A 29 -11.67 -3.26 8.99
C ARG A 29 -11.35 -2.29 10.13
N GLY A 30 -10.23 -1.57 10.08
CA GLY A 30 -9.91 -0.45 10.99
C GLY A 30 -9.99 -0.72 12.51
N GLY A 31 -10.10 -1.99 12.92
CA GLY A 31 -10.32 -2.42 14.31
C GLY A 31 -9.04 -2.96 14.98
N ALA A 32 -9.18 -3.59 16.15
CA ALA A 32 -8.08 -4.23 16.89
C ALA A 32 -7.51 -5.45 16.14
N VAL A 33 -6.84 -5.21 15.04
CA VAL A 33 -5.99 -6.17 14.36
C VAL A 33 -4.75 -6.36 15.23
N ASP A 34 -4.41 -7.61 15.53
CA ASP A 34 -3.18 -7.93 16.25
C ASP A 34 -1.98 -7.37 15.46
N ALA A 35 -1.22 -6.49 16.11
CA ALA A 35 -0.09 -5.81 15.49
C ALA A 35 0.97 -6.80 14.99
N GLN A 36 1.11 -7.94 15.67
CA GLN A 36 2.04 -8.97 15.24
C GLN A 36 1.56 -9.67 13.97
N GLY A 37 0.30 -10.11 13.94
CA GLY A 37 -0.32 -10.67 12.73
C GLY A 37 -0.25 -9.74 11.53
N TYR A 38 -0.46 -8.43 11.72
CA TYR A 38 -0.29 -7.45 10.66
C TYR A 38 1.14 -7.42 10.10
N ARG A 39 2.14 -7.34 10.98
CA ARG A 39 3.56 -7.34 10.59
C ARG A 39 3.96 -8.62 9.86
N ASP A 40 3.46 -9.76 10.30
CA ASP A 40 3.73 -11.05 9.67
C ASP A 40 3.17 -11.11 8.24
N VAL A 41 1.94 -10.61 8.03
CA VAL A 41 1.33 -10.53 6.70
C VAL A 41 2.12 -9.61 5.78
N VAL A 42 2.46 -8.41 6.25
CA VAL A 42 3.25 -7.44 5.47
C VAL A 42 4.62 -8.00 5.11
N THR A 43 5.34 -8.59 6.07
CA THR A 43 6.67 -9.17 5.84
C THR A 43 6.62 -10.28 4.78
N ARG A 44 5.67 -11.21 4.90
CA ARG A 44 5.51 -12.30 3.92
C ARG A 44 5.08 -11.77 2.55
N LEU A 45 4.24 -10.75 2.50
CA LEU A 45 3.85 -10.13 1.24
C LEU A 45 5.07 -9.49 0.56
N GLN A 46 5.92 -8.80 1.34
CA GLN A 46 7.16 -8.21 0.82
C GLN A 46 8.09 -9.25 0.21
N GLU A 47 8.33 -10.36 0.90
CA GLU A 47 9.15 -11.48 0.41
C GLU A 47 8.62 -12.02 -0.93
N ARG A 48 7.30 -12.12 -1.08
CA ARG A 48 6.68 -12.59 -2.32
C ARG A 48 6.78 -11.58 -3.45
N LEU A 49 6.60 -10.29 -3.16
CA LEU A 49 6.69 -9.22 -4.15
C LEU A 49 8.12 -9.01 -4.67
N LEU A 50 9.14 -9.29 -3.85
CA LEU A 50 10.55 -9.31 -4.28
C LEU A 50 10.94 -10.61 -4.99
N GLY A 51 10.13 -11.66 -4.84
CA GLY A 51 10.36 -12.96 -5.46
C GLY A 51 9.98 -13.00 -6.94
N PRO A 52 10.29 -14.11 -7.62
CA PRO A 52 9.94 -14.30 -9.03
C PRO A 52 8.42 -14.47 -9.17
N LEU A 53 7.76 -13.44 -9.71
CA LEU A 53 6.37 -13.45 -10.12
C LEU A 53 6.29 -13.12 -11.61
N PRO A 54 5.40 -13.75 -12.38
CA PRO A 54 5.10 -13.30 -13.73
C PRO A 54 4.59 -11.86 -13.72
N ASP A 55 5.08 -11.01 -14.61
CA ASP A 55 4.70 -9.58 -14.69
C ASP A 55 3.18 -9.37 -14.73
N ALA A 56 2.47 -10.22 -15.47
CA ALA A 56 1.01 -10.16 -15.56
C ALA A 56 0.32 -10.45 -14.21
N ALA A 57 0.87 -11.36 -13.41
CA ALA A 57 0.35 -11.68 -12.08
C ALA A 57 0.66 -10.55 -11.08
N LEU A 58 1.88 -10.01 -11.12
CA LEU A 58 2.26 -8.85 -10.30
C LEU A 58 1.35 -7.65 -10.62
N ALA A 59 1.20 -7.29 -11.90
CA ALA A 59 0.32 -6.21 -12.32
C ALA A 59 -1.15 -6.44 -11.90
N ALA A 60 -1.64 -7.69 -11.93
CA ALA A 60 -2.98 -8.01 -11.48
C ALA A 60 -3.16 -7.80 -9.96
N VAL A 61 -2.19 -8.22 -9.13
CA VAL A 61 -2.21 -8.01 -7.68
C VAL A 61 -2.25 -6.51 -7.37
N LEU A 62 -1.31 -5.74 -7.93
CA LEU A 62 -1.19 -4.30 -7.68
C LEU A 62 -2.43 -3.53 -8.13
N ARG A 63 -3.04 -3.92 -9.25
CA ARG A 63 -4.27 -3.26 -9.73
C ARG A 63 -5.52 -3.62 -8.92
N THR A 64 -5.48 -4.72 -8.16
CA THR A 64 -6.64 -5.22 -7.40
C THR A 64 -6.60 -4.74 -5.94
N TYR A 65 -5.41 -4.62 -5.34
CA TYR A 65 -5.24 -4.38 -3.91
C TYR A 65 -4.40 -3.13 -3.64
N PRO A 66 -5.04 -1.99 -3.33
CA PRO A 66 -4.34 -0.75 -2.97
C PRO A 66 -3.28 -0.94 -1.88
N SER A 67 -3.58 -1.74 -0.84
CA SER A 67 -2.62 -2.00 0.25
C SER A 67 -1.36 -2.72 -0.23
N ALA A 68 -1.46 -3.55 -1.28
CA ALA A 68 -0.30 -4.19 -1.88
C ALA A 68 0.54 -3.24 -2.74
N VAL A 69 -0.09 -2.22 -3.37
CA VAL A 69 0.61 -1.14 -4.07
C VAL A 69 1.51 -0.39 -3.10
N GLU A 70 0.98 0.01 -1.94
CA GLU A 70 1.75 0.74 -0.94
C GLU A 70 2.96 -0.06 -0.46
N VAL A 71 2.80 -1.37 -0.21
CA VAL A 71 3.92 -2.26 0.17
C VAL A 71 4.94 -2.38 -0.96
N PHE A 72 4.49 -2.58 -2.19
CA PHE A 72 5.38 -2.69 -3.36
C PHE A 72 6.16 -1.40 -3.60
N GLU A 73 5.49 -0.26 -3.50
CA GLU A 73 6.12 1.06 -3.57
C GLU A 73 7.16 1.19 -2.46
N ASN A 74 6.78 0.95 -1.19
CA ASN A 74 7.66 0.98 0.00
C ASN A 74 8.97 0.18 -0.20
N LEU A 75 8.89 -0.99 -0.82
CA LEU A 75 10.06 -1.80 -1.15
C LEU A 75 10.97 -1.17 -2.20
N HIS A 76 10.39 -0.46 -3.17
CA HIS A 76 11.10 0.14 -4.30
C HIS A 76 11.41 1.63 -4.09
N TYR A 77 11.19 2.21 -2.90
CA TYR A 77 11.48 3.64 -2.62
C TYR A 77 12.93 4.04 -2.89
N ALA A 78 13.89 3.13 -2.74
CA ALA A 78 15.29 3.42 -3.08
C ALA A 78 15.47 3.68 -4.61
N HIS A 79 14.52 3.24 -5.44
CA HIS A 79 14.52 3.39 -6.89
C HIS A 79 13.45 4.37 -7.39
N ALA A 80 12.35 4.55 -6.65
CA ALA A 80 11.27 5.48 -6.95
C ALA A 80 11.35 6.70 -6.03
N GLY A 81 12.07 7.74 -6.49
CA GLY A 81 11.93 9.06 -5.92
C GLY A 81 10.50 9.58 -6.17
N LEU A 82 9.69 9.59 -5.12
CA LEU A 82 8.28 10.07 -5.03
C LEU A 82 7.23 8.97 -5.30
N SER A 83 6.39 8.75 -4.28
CA SER A 83 5.27 7.81 -4.25
C SER A 83 4.34 7.96 -5.45
N CYS A 84 3.83 6.84 -5.96
CA CYS A 84 2.69 6.82 -6.90
C CYS A 84 1.35 6.86 -6.16
N ALA A 85 1.34 6.98 -4.82
CA ALA A 85 0.21 7.47 -4.07
C ALA A 85 -0.17 8.87 -4.59
N SER A 86 -1.35 8.97 -5.22
CA SER A 86 -1.80 10.11 -6.01
C SER A 86 -1.43 11.46 -5.36
N LEU A 87 -0.47 12.14 -5.99
CA LEU A 87 -0.03 13.50 -5.64
C LEU A 87 -1.24 14.43 -5.43
N GLU A 88 -2.35 14.18 -6.11
CA GLU A 88 -3.57 14.98 -6.08
C GLU A 88 -4.26 14.96 -4.70
N CYS A 89 -4.35 13.82 -4.02
CA CYS A 89 -4.97 13.73 -2.70
C CYS A 89 -4.14 14.44 -1.61
N THR A 90 -2.81 14.36 -1.73
CA THR A 90 -1.88 15.04 -0.81
C THR A 90 -1.90 16.55 -1.02
N VAL A 91 -1.89 17.02 -2.27
CA VAL A 91 -1.98 18.45 -2.61
C VAL A 91 -3.32 19.05 -2.17
N LEU A 92 -4.43 18.34 -2.35
CA LEU A 92 -5.74 18.83 -1.90
C LEU A 92 -5.79 18.98 -0.37
N SER A 93 -5.20 18.04 0.36
CA SER A 93 -5.12 18.11 1.83
C SER A 93 -4.28 19.30 2.30
N GLU A 94 -3.15 19.56 1.63
CA GLU A 94 -2.28 20.71 1.91
C GLU A 94 -2.99 22.04 1.63
N VAL A 95 -3.67 22.16 0.49
CA VAL A 95 -4.43 23.37 0.12
C VAL A 95 -5.56 23.64 1.13
N LEU A 96 -6.27 22.59 1.57
CA LEU A 96 -7.33 22.72 2.56
C LEU A 96 -6.80 23.11 3.94
N ALA A 97 -5.67 22.54 4.37
CA ALA A 97 -5.01 22.89 5.62
C ALA A 97 -4.52 24.35 5.62
N ALA A 98 -3.87 24.79 4.53
CA ALA A 98 -3.41 26.17 4.37
C ALA A 98 -4.57 27.18 4.44
N ARG A 99 -5.71 26.86 3.81
CA ARG A 99 -6.93 27.71 3.86
C ARG A 99 -7.53 27.79 5.26
N LEU A 100 -7.46 26.73 6.06
CA LEU A 100 -7.93 26.74 7.45
C LEU A 100 -7.04 27.61 8.34
N ILE A 101 -5.72 27.46 8.19
CA ILE A 101 -4.74 28.25 8.94
C ILE A 101 -4.87 29.74 8.60
N GLY A 102 -5.03 30.08 7.32
CA GLY A 102 -5.28 31.46 6.86
C GLY A 102 -6.48 32.09 7.55
N ARG A 103 -7.64 31.41 7.53
CA ARG A 103 -8.86 31.91 8.18
C ARG A 103 -8.74 32.09 9.71
N VAL A 104 -7.96 31.24 10.38
CA VAL A 104 -7.71 31.38 11.83
C VAL A 104 -6.74 32.53 12.11
N SER A 105 -5.76 32.75 11.24
CA SER A 105 -4.81 33.87 11.36
C SER A 105 -5.47 35.23 11.14
N GLU A 106 -6.42 35.32 10.20
CA GLU A 106 -7.23 36.53 9.94
C GLU A 106 -8.24 36.82 11.05
N ARG A 107 -8.64 35.79 11.81
CA ARG A 107 -9.58 35.91 12.93
C ARG A 107 -8.91 36.21 14.27
N ARG A 108 -7.60 36.46 14.34
CA ARG A 108 -6.99 36.99 15.58
C ARG A 108 -7.60 38.38 15.86
N PRO A 109 -8.42 38.56 16.90
CA PRO A 109 -8.77 39.90 17.32
C PRO A 109 -7.50 40.55 17.85
N HIS A 110 -7.17 41.75 17.37
CA HIS A 110 -6.25 42.64 18.04
C HIS A 110 -6.74 42.83 19.48
N ARG A 111 -6.12 42.11 20.42
CA ARG A 111 -6.28 42.34 21.85
C ARG A 111 -5.37 43.52 22.21
N HIS A 112 -5.97 44.70 22.28
CA HIS A 112 -5.47 45.84 23.05
C HIS A 112 -6.45 46.11 24.18
#